data_AF-A0A936ITT7-F1
#
_entry.id   AF-A0A936ITT7-F1
#
_cell.length_a   1.000
_cell.length_b   1.000
_cell.length_c   1.000
_cell.angle_alpha   90.00
_cell.angle_beta   90.00
_cell.angle_gamma   90.00
#
_symmetry.space_group_name_H-M   'P 1'
#
loop_
_entity.id
_entity.type
_entity.pdbx_description
1 polymer ?
#
loop_
_entity_poly.entity_id
_entity_poly.type
_entity_poly.pdbx_seq_one_letter_code
_entity_poly.pdbx_strand_id
1 'polypeptide(L)'
;MTRLFLFLILAAAIPAETPRGFPFEEGETLRYQVKLPEGGQIGDATFTARRLPGTAAMWELVFELDASVPGFEAKDRFRSLIHRYCSLEFEKESVHGRRKVSESTVFDPDSRAARRTTKGGGGTSEIALGGCGRDALAFLYFTRKELGQGRVAPAETVVFGAGYQVRLRYTGEETVQGKTADRVDVTAKGPASEHAISIAFARDAARTPLLIRVPLPGGTFTMELAE
;
A
#
# COMPACT_ATOMS: atom_id res chain seq x y z
N MET A 1 -54.81 -36.69 23.27
CA MET A 1 -53.46 -36.29 23.74
C MET A 1 -52.69 -35.76 22.55
N THR A 2 -52.63 -34.44 22.42
CA THR A 2 -52.05 -33.70 21.30
C THR A 2 -50.53 -33.59 21.51
N ARG A 3 -49.71 -34.10 20.60
CA ARG A 3 -48.26 -33.85 20.60
C ARG A 3 -47.90 -32.97 19.41
N LEU A 4 -47.64 -31.70 19.74
CA LEU A 4 -47.09 -30.67 18.87
C LEU A 4 -45.59 -30.98 18.66
N PHE A 5 -45.18 -31.30 17.43
CA PHE A 5 -43.77 -31.47 17.07
C PHE A 5 -43.25 -30.14 16.51
N LEU A 6 -42.44 -29.45 17.32
CA LEU A 6 -41.76 -28.21 16.95
C LEU A 6 -40.51 -28.56 16.12
N PHE A 7 -40.56 -28.34 14.81
CA PHE A 7 -39.38 -28.47 13.93
C PHE A 7 -38.53 -27.19 14.04
N LEU A 8 -37.39 -27.30 14.72
CA LEU A 8 -36.36 -26.27 14.77
C LEU A 8 -35.54 -26.35 13.46
N ILE A 9 -35.77 -25.42 12.52
CA ILE A 9 -34.92 -25.30 11.33
C ILE A 9 -33.61 -24.65 11.77
N LEU A 10 -32.58 -25.47 11.95
CA LEU A 10 -31.22 -25.01 12.16
C LEU A 10 -30.70 -24.52 10.79
N ALA A 11 -30.73 -23.20 10.57
CA ALA A 11 -30.08 -22.59 9.42
C ALA A 11 -28.56 -22.80 9.58
N ALA A 12 -28.02 -23.79 8.87
CA ALA A 12 -26.58 -23.95 8.73
C ALA A 12 -26.04 -22.71 8.03
N ALA A 13 -25.38 -21.82 8.78
CA ALA A 13 -24.57 -20.76 8.20
C ALA A 13 -23.49 -21.44 7.37
N ILE A 14 -23.65 -21.42 6.04
CA ILE A 14 -22.57 -21.81 5.12
C ILE A 14 -21.41 -20.86 5.46
N PRO A 15 -20.25 -21.37 5.91
CA PRO A 15 -19.09 -20.50 6.08
C PRO A 15 -18.83 -19.88 4.72
N ALA A 16 -18.83 -18.54 4.65
CA ALA A 16 -18.38 -17.85 3.46
C ALA A 16 -17.01 -18.42 3.11
N GLU A 17 -16.86 -19.00 1.92
CA GLU A 17 -15.55 -19.42 1.43
C GLU A 17 -14.67 -18.19 1.52
N THR A 18 -13.69 -18.21 2.43
CA THR A 18 -12.61 -17.23 2.42
C THR A 18 -12.00 -17.31 1.02
N PRO A 19 -12.01 -16.22 0.23
CA PRO A 19 -11.44 -16.27 -1.11
C PRO A 19 -9.99 -16.75 -0.99
N ARG A 20 -9.69 -17.91 -1.57
CA ARG A 20 -8.31 -18.33 -1.79
C ARG A 20 -7.69 -17.29 -2.72
N GLY A 21 -6.48 -16.83 -2.44
CA GLY A 21 -5.83 -15.78 -3.23
C GLY A 21 -5.84 -14.38 -2.62
N PHE A 22 -6.44 -14.16 -1.44
CA PHE A 22 -6.57 -12.80 -0.92
C PHE A 22 -5.40 -12.31 -0.03
N PRO A 23 -4.74 -11.18 -0.35
CA PRO A 23 -4.69 -10.53 -1.67
C PRO A 23 -3.56 -11.07 -2.57
N PHE A 24 -2.77 -12.07 -2.13
CA PHE A 24 -1.51 -12.45 -2.81
C PHE A 24 -1.18 -13.94 -2.96
N GLU A 25 -2.04 -14.95 -2.78
CA GLU A 25 -1.54 -16.34 -2.57
C GLU A 25 -0.53 -16.89 -3.61
N GLU A 26 -0.52 -16.40 -4.86
CA GLU A 26 0.43 -16.78 -5.92
C GLU A 26 1.47 -15.69 -6.28
N GLY A 27 1.46 -14.56 -5.57
CA GLY A 27 2.16 -13.34 -5.97
C GLY A 27 1.30 -12.43 -6.85
N GLU A 28 1.83 -11.25 -7.14
CA GLU A 28 1.13 -10.22 -7.91
C GLU A 28 2.13 -9.33 -8.65
N THR A 29 1.76 -8.86 -9.83
CA THR A 29 2.43 -7.73 -10.49
C THR A 29 1.35 -6.80 -11.07
N LEU A 30 1.31 -5.57 -10.58
CA LEU A 30 0.40 -4.52 -11.03
C LEU A 30 1.22 -3.46 -11.76
N ARG A 31 0.87 -3.18 -13.02
CA ARG A 31 1.55 -2.19 -13.86
C ARG A 31 0.66 -0.97 -14.02
N TYR A 32 1.26 0.21 -14.02
CA TYR A 32 0.54 1.48 -14.08
C TYR A 32 1.16 2.40 -15.11
N GLN A 33 0.32 3.15 -15.79
CA GLN A 33 0.73 4.31 -16.57
C GLN A 33 0.71 5.55 -15.67
N VAL A 34 1.78 6.32 -15.71
CA VAL A 34 1.89 7.59 -14.98
C VAL A 34 1.49 8.71 -15.93
N LYS A 35 0.49 9.51 -15.55
CA LYS A 35 -0.04 10.57 -16.40
C LYS A 35 -0.02 11.93 -15.71
N LEU A 36 0.17 12.94 -16.55
CA LEU A 36 0.03 14.35 -16.22
C LEU A 36 -1.42 14.74 -15.96
N PRO A 37 -1.66 15.89 -15.28
CA PRO A 37 -2.99 16.45 -15.12
C PRO A 37 -3.76 16.63 -16.44
N GLU A 38 -3.08 16.97 -17.53
CA GLU A 38 -3.62 17.12 -18.88
C GLU A 38 -3.81 15.78 -19.64
N GLY A 39 -3.45 14.65 -19.02
CA GLY A 39 -3.68 13.30 -19.54
C GLY A 39 -2.51 12.69 -20.33
N GLY A 40 -1.44 13.45 -20.61
CA GLY A 40 -0.24 12.93 -21.26
C GLY A 40 0.49 11.91 -20.39
N GLN A 41 0.83 10.74 -20.94
CA GLN A 41 1.66 9.76 -20.24
C GLN A 41 3.12 10.22 -20.17
N ILE A 42 3.72 10.10 -18.98
CA ILE A 42 5.09 10.53 -18.68
C ILE A 42 5.98 9.38 -18.21
N GLY A 43 5.42 8.19 -18.03
CA GLY A 43 6.16 7.04 -17.57
C GLY A 43 5.26 5.93 -17.08
N ASP A 44 5.85 5.03 -16.30
CA ASP A 44 5.22 3.82 -15.80
C ASP A 44 5.64 3.55 -14.36
N ALA A 45 4.83 2.75 -13.68
CA ALA A 45 5.15 2.24 -12.36
C ALA A 45 4.72 0.79 -12.22
N THR A 46 5.39 0.03 -11.36
CA THR A 46 5.06 -1.36 -11.08
C THR A 46 5.03 -1.61 -9.58
N PHE A 47 4.00 -2.31 -9.11
CA PHE A 47 4.01 -2.96 -7.80
C PHE A 47 4.14 -4.46 -7.99
N THR A 48 5.05 -5.10 -7.27
CA THR A 48 5.23 -6.54 -7.24
C THR A 48 5.09 -7.05 -5.82
N ALA A 49 4.38 -8.16 -5.65
CA ALA A 49 4.37 -8.94 -4.41
C ALA A 49 4.82 -10.36 -4.73
N ARG A 50 5.87 -10.83 -4.05
CA ARG A 50 6.47 -12.14 -4.28
C ARG A 50 6.58 -12.89 -2.96
N ARG A 51 6.06 -14.10 -2.93
CA ARG A 51 6.23 -15.00 -1.79
C ARG A 51 7.67 -15.48 -1.75
N LEU A 52 8.30 -15.46 -0.57
CA LEU A 52 9.64 -16.02 -0.44
C LEU A 52 9.57 -17.55 -0.26
N PRO A 53 10.43 -18.33 -0.97
CA PRO A 53 10.50 -19.77 -0.79
C PRO A 53 10.78 -20.16 0.66
N GLY A 54 10.23 -21.29 1.09
CA GLY A 54 10.52 -21.87 2.41
C GLY A 54 9.80 -21.24 3.60
N THR A 55 9.02 -20.16 3.42
CA THR A 55 8.23 -19.58 4.50
C THR A 55 6.85 -19.12 4.05
N ALA A 56 5.80 -19.66 4.68
CA ALA A 56 4.44 -19.42 4.23
C ALA A 56 3.96 -17.96 4.38
N ALA A 57 4.63 -17.19 5.24
CA ALA A 57 4.19 -15.87 5.67
C ALA A 57 5.15 -14.73 5.29
N MET A 58 6.30 -15.00 4.66
CA MET A 58 7.21 -13.93 4.24
C MET A 58 6.97 -13.52 2.80
N TRP A 59 6.97 -12.20 2.59
CA TRP A 59 6.77 -11.60 1.28
C TRP A 59 7.84 -10.55 1.02
N GLU A 60 8.25 -10.47 -0.24
CA GLU A 60 8.98 -9.36 -0.78
C GLU A 60 8.01 -8.50 -1.58
N LEU A 61 7.97 -7.21 -1.27
CA LEU A 61 7.17 -6.22 -1.95
C LEU A 61 8.11 -5.24 -2.65
N VAL A 62 7.86 -4.94 -3.92
CA VAL A 62 8.67 -4.01 -4.69
C VAL A 62 7.78 -2.99 -5.36
N PHE A 63 8.16 -1.73 -5.27
CA PHE A 63 7.61 -0.64 -6.07
C PHE A 63 8.71 -0.05 -6.93
N GLU A 64 8.42 0.16 -8.21
CA GLU A 64 9.30 0.86 -9.15
C GLU A 64 8.51 1.93 -9.88
N LEU A 65 9.10 3.11 -10.04
CA LEU A 65 8.59 4.23 -10.81
C LEU A 65 9.68 4.71 -11.75
N ASP A 66 9.33 4.91 -13.01
CA ASP A 66 10.15 5.65 -13.96
C ASP A 66 9.24 6.61 -14.72
N ALA A 67 9.33 7.90 -14.39
CA ALA A 67 8.55 8.95 -15.03
C ALA A 67 9.40 10.19 -15.26
N SER A 68 9.16 10.88 -16.37
CA SER A 68 9.92 12.08 -16.72
C SER A 68 9.10 13.09 -17.51
N VAL A 69 9.40 14.36 -17.26
CA VAL A 69 8.96 15.51 -18.05
C VAL A 69 10.19 16.34 -18.44
N PRO A 70 10.10 17.26 -19.41
CA PRO A 70 11.23 18.10 -19.76
C PRO A 70 11.82 18.82 -18.53
N GLY A 71 13.10 18.51 -18.24
CA GLY A 71 13.83 19.11 -17.12
C GLY A 71 13.62 18.48 -15.74
N PHE A 72 12.79 17.44 -15.61
CA PHE A 72 12.57 16.75 -14.34
C PHE A 72 12.33 15.26 -14.53
N GLU A 73 13.09 14.44 -13.79
CA GLU A 73 13.01 12.99 -13.77
C GLU A 73 12.60 12.52 -12.38
N ALA A 74 11.72 11.54 -12.30
CA ALA A 74 11.32 10.86 -11.09
C ALA A 74 11.54 9.35 -11.27
N LYS A 75 12.55 8.82 -10.56
CA LYS A 75 12.81 7.39 -10.47
C LYS A 75 12.77 6.94 -9.02
N ASP A 76 11.92 5.98 -8.71
CA ASP A 76 11.85 5.39 -7.38
C ASP A 76 11.98 3.88 -7.46
N ARG A 77 12.67 3.30 -6.47
CA ARG A 77 12.69 1.87 -6.22
C ARG A 77 12.60 1.64 -4.72
N PHE A 78 11.47 1.08 -4.29
CA PHE A 78 11.23 0.72 -2.89
C PHE A 78 11.11 -0.78 -2.77
N ARG A 79 11.75 -1.35 -1.75
CA ARG A 79 11.70 -2.79 -1.47
C ARG A 79 11.37 -3.00 -0.01
N SER A 80 10.37 -3.82 0.27
CA SER A 80 10.00 -4.20 1.63
C SER A 80 10.06 -5.72 1.79
N LEU A 81 10.72 -6.17 2.85
CA LEU A 81 10.64 -7.53 3.34
C LEU A 81 9.67 -7.55 4.51
N ILE A 82 8.61 -8.34 4.41
CA ILE A 82 7.55 -8.41 5.42
C ILE A 82 7.31 -9.83 5.90
N HIS A 83 6.85 -9.95 7.15
CA HIS A 83 6.21 -11.15 7.66
C HIS A 83 4.73 -10.84 7.94
N ARG A 84 3.83 -11.52 7.23
CA ARG A 84 2.39 -11.24 7.14
C ARG A 84 2.13 -9.84 6.58
N TYR A 85 2.13 -8.82 7.44
CA TYR A 85 1.92 -7.40 7.09
C TYR A 85 2.80 -6.47 7.93
N CYS A 86 3.74 -7.02 8.70
CA CYS A 86 4.69 -6.24 9.50
C CYS A 86 6.03 -6.23 8.76
N SER A 87 6.63 -5.06 8.66
CA SER A 87 7.93 -4.89 8.01
C SER A 87 9.04 -5.46 8.88
N LEU A 88 10.03 -6.05 8.20
CA LEU A 88 11.30 -6.49 8.77
C LEU A 88 12.43 -5.59 8.26
N GLU A 89 12.42 -5.33 6.96
CA GLU A 89 13.37 -4.44 6.28
C GLU A 89 12.65 -3.61 5.22
N PHE A 90 13.09 -2.36 5.07
CA PHE A 90 12.63 -1.47 4.01
C PHE A 90 13.82 -0.74 3.40
N GLU A 91 13.97 -0.84 2.09
CA GLU A 91 14.94 -0.08 1.30
C GLU A 91 14.21 0.92 0.43
N LYS A 92 14.77 2.12 0.34
CA LYS A 92 14.21 3.20 -0.45
C LYS A 92 15.31 3.90 -1.23
N GLU A 93 15.16 3.86 -2.55
CA GLU A 93 15.99 4.59 -3.49
C GLU A 93 15.09 5.54 -4.30
N SER A 94 15.46 6.81 -4.33
CA SER A 94 14.68 7.85 -5.01
C SER A 94 15.60 8.83 -5.72
N VAL A 95 15.26 9.18 -6.95
CA VAL A 95 15.87 10.24 -7.75
C VAL A 95 14.76 11.14 -8.25
N HIS A 96 14.63 12.32 -7.66
CA HIS A 96 13.64 13.34 -8.06
C HIS A 96 14.39 14.62 -8.47
N GLY A 97 14.53 14.82 -9.78
CA GLY A 97 15.37 15.85 -10.37
C GLY A 97 16.82 15.74 -9.88
N ARG A 98 17.30 16.76 -9.16
CA ARG A 98 18.67 16.77 -8.61
C ARG A 98 18.79 16.04 -7.26
N ARG A 99 17.68 15.72 -6.60
CA ARG A 99 17.68 15.09 -5.28
C ARG A 99 17.80 13.59 -5.44
N LYS A 100 18.81 13.01 -4.79
CA LYS A 100 19.00 11.56 -4.69
C LYS A 100 18.92 11.14 -3.23
N VAL A 101 18.17 10.09 -2.93
CA VAL A 101 18.03 9.50 -1.61
C VAL A 101 18.27 8.00 -1.72
N SER A 102 19.05 7.45 -0.81
CA SER A 102 19.20 6.02 -0.64
C SER A 102 19.27 5.72 0.86
N GLU A 103 18.30 4.97 1.36
CA GLU A 103 18.18 4.66 2.78
C GLU A 103 17.69 3.22 2.99
N SER A 104 18.11 2.63 4.10
CA SER A 104 17.59 1.35 4.60
C SER A 104 16.98 1.55 5.98
N THR A 105 15.98 0.75 6.30
CA THR A 105 15.33 0.72 7.61
C THR A 105 15.17 -0.73 8.05
N VAL A 106 15.59 -1.01 9.27
CA VAL A 106 15.38 -2.32 9.92
C VAL A 106 14.37 -2.14 11.05
N PHE A 107 13.39 -3.02 11.11
CA PHE A 107 12.31 -3.00 12.10
C PHE A 107 12.61 -4.02 13.20
N ASP A 108 12.55 -3.57 14.45
CA ASP A 108 12.73 -4.40 15.62
C ASP A 108 11.41 -4.44 16.43
N PRO A 109 10.68 -5.57 16.40
CA PRO A 109 9.42 -5.73 17.11
C PRO A 109 9.60 -5.77 18.63
N ASP A 110 10.77 -6.17 19.13
CA ASP A 110 11.02 -6.30 20.58
C ASP A 110 11.22 -4.92 21.21
N SER A 111 11.99 -4.06 20.56
CA SER A 111 12.16 -2.66 20.99
C SER A 111 11.04 -1.72 20.49
N ARG A 112 10.13 -2.22 19.64
CA ARG A 112 9.05 -1.44 19.00
C ARG A 112 9.60 -0.21 18.29
N ALA A 113 10.68 -0.38 17.56
CA ALA A 113 11.38 0.70 16.88
C ALA A 113 11.80 0.30 15.46
N ALA A 114 11.97 1.31 14.62
CA ALA A 114 12.64 1.16 13.33
C ALA A 114 13.92 1.99 13.31
N ARG A 115 15.03 1.35 12.94
CA ARG A 115 16.33 1.99 12.77
C ARG A 115 16.56 2.28 11.30
N ARG A 116 16.56 3.56 10.94
CA ARG A 116 16.87 4.06 9.59
C ARG A 116 18.36 4.38 9.49
N THR A 117 18.96 4.04 8.37
CA THR A 117 20.33 4.38 8.00
C THR A 117 20.35 4.96 6.58
N THR A 118 20.93 6.15 6.42
CA THR A 118 21.14 6.74 5.09
C THR A 118 22.43 6.18 4.48
N LYS A 119 22.36 5.60 3.27
CA LYS A 119 23.52 5.03 2.57
C LYS A 119 24.47 6.16 2.10
N GLY A 120 25.77 5.89 2.08
CA GLY A 120 26.79 6.86 1.60
C GLY A 120 27.33 7.82 2.66
N GLY A 121 27.36 7.44 3.94
CA GLY A 121 27.94 8.24 5.03
C GLY A 121 26.98 9.24 5.67
N GLY A 122 25.68 9.07 5.47
CA GLY A 122 24.66 9.83 6.20
C GLY A 122 24.53 9.41 7.67
N GLY A 123 23.46 9.85 8.32
CA GLY A 123 23.18 9.53 9.73
C GLY A 123 22.26 8.32 9.91
N THR A 124 22.15 7.88 11.17
CA THR A 124 21.12 6.94 11.63
C THR A 124 20.05 7.67 12.43
N SER A 125 18.81 7.19 12.38
CA SER A 125 17.74 7.67 13.26
C SER A 125 16.86 6.52 13.71
N GLU A 126 16.27 6.66 14.88
CA GLU A 126 15.31 5.72 15.41
C GLU A 126 13.90 6.31 15.33
N ILE A 127 12.93 5.46 14.97
CA ILE A 127 11.52 5.82 14.83
C ILE A 127 10.76 4.90 15.78
N ALA A 128 10.08 5.49 16.77
CA ALA A 128 9.22 4.72 17.68
C ALA A 128 7.97 4.22 16.94
N LEU A 129 7.60 2.96 17.17
CA LEU A 129 6.51 2.28 16.51
C LEU A 129 5.55 1.62 17.51
N GLY A 130 4.40 1.19 17.00
CA GLY A 130 3.53 0.25 17.71
C GLY A 130 4.06 -1.18 17.64
N GLY A 131 3.21 -2.18 17.92
CA GLY A 131 3.61 -3.58 17.90
C GLY A 131 3.96 -4.13 16.50
N CYS A 132 3.20 -3.75 15.47
CA CYS A 132 3.46 -4.15 14.08
C CYS A 132 3.86 -2.91 13.28
N GLY A 133 5.17 -2.69 13.15
CA GLY A 133 5.72 -1.64 12.31
C GLY A 133 5.44 -1.91 10.83
N ARG A 134 5.03 -0.88 10.09
CA ARG A 134 4.81 -0.98 8.63
C ARG A 134 5.53 0.14 7.92
N ASP A 135 6.21 -0.20 6.83
CA ASP A 135 6.58 0.76 5.80
C ASP A 135 5.41 1.04 4.85
N ALA A 136 5.61 1.99 3.93
CA ALA A 136 4.59 2.40 2.98
C ALA A 136 4.04 1.25 2.11
N LEU A 137 4.88 0.30 1.67
CA LEU A 137 4.42 -0.83 0.88
C LEU A 137 3.63 -1.81 1.74
N ALA A 138 4.18 -2.20 2.90
CA ALA A 138 3.49 -3.07 3.84
C ALA A 138 2.11 -2.51 4.24
N PHE A 139 2.02 -1.20 4.46
CA PHE A 139 0.78 -0.52 4.80
C PHE A 139 -0.23 -0.49 3.64
N LEU A 140 0.21 -0.29 2.39
CA LEU A 140 -0.68 -0.37 1.21
C LEU A 140 -1.34 -1.75 1.12
N TYR A 141 -0.56 -2.82 1.25
CA TYR A 141 -1.09 -4.18 1.16
C TYR A 141 -1.93 -4.56 2.39
N PHE A 142 -1.59 -4.06 3.58
CA PHE A 142 -2.46 -4.17 4.75
C PHE A 142 -3.80 -3.46 4.55
N THR A 143 -3.79 -2.28 3.93
CA THR A 143 -5.01 -1.52 3.59
C THR A 143 -5.91 -2.32 2.68
N ARG A 144 -5.35 -2.95 1.63
CA ARG A 144 -6.10 -3.83 0.73
C ARG A 144 -6.75 -4.98 1.50
N LYS A 145 -5.99 -5.62 2.39
CA LYS A 145 -6.50 -6.66 3.30
C LYS A 145 -7.70 -6.17 4.12
N GLU A 146 -7.60 -4.99 4.74
CA GLU A 146 -8.69 -4.44 5.57
C GLU A 146 -9.94 -4.11 4.74
N LEU A 147 -9.76 -3.53 3.55
CA LEU A 147 -10.86 -3.22 2.63
C LEU A 147 -11.58 -4.48 2.14
N GLY A 148 -10.85 -5.57 1.90
CA GLY A 148 -11.45 -6.87 1.57
C GLY A 148 -12.30 -7.46 2.70
N GLN A 149 -12.07 -6.99 3.93
CA GLN A 149 -12.87 -7.32 5.11
C GLN A 149 -13.97 -6.29 5.40
N GLY A 150 -14.18 -5.33 4.50
CA GLY A 150 -15.18 -4.27 4.66
C GLY A 150 -14.77 -3.20 5.69
N ARG A 151 -13.48 -3.05 5.98
CA ARG A 151 -12.94 -2.08 6.94
C ARG A 151 -11.97 -1.12 6.28
N VAL A 152 -11.87 0.08 6.83
CA VAL A 152 -10.77 1.01 6.50
C VAL A 152 -9.64 0.74 7.50
N ALA A 153 -8.40 0.61 7.02
CA ALA A 153 -7.25 0.40 7.90
C ALA A 153 -7.13 1.54 8.93
N PRO A 154 -6.86 1.23 10.20
CA PRO A 154 -6.78 2.22 11.26
C PRO A 154 -5.61 3.19 11.03
N ALA A 155 -5.72 4.37 11.64
CA ALA A 155 -4.62 5.32 11.65
C ALA A 155 -3.40 4.76 12.41
N GLU A 156 -2.22 4.85 11.82
CA GLU A 156 -0.99 4.38 12.43
C GLU A 156 0.23 5.19 11.94
N THR A 157 1.37 4.99 12.62
CA THR A 157 2.66 5.50 12.14
C THR A 157 3.21 4.55 11.09
N VAL A 158 3.33 5.05 9.86
CA VAL A 158 3.93 4.32 8.73
C VAL A 158 5.32 4.88 8.45
N VAL A 159 6.29 3.99 8.22
CA VAL A 159 7.68 4.39 7.97
C VAL A 159 7.93 4.59 6.48
N PHE A 160 8.43 5.78 6.13
CA PHE A 160 8.87 6.09 4.78
C PHE A 160 10.01 7.11 4.78
N GLY A 161 11.17 6.69 5.29
CA GLY A 161 12.29 7.57 5.60
C GLY A 161 12.10 8.37 6.89
N ALA A 162 10.88 8.62 7.33
CA ALA A 162 10.54 9.06 8.68
C ALA A 162 9.24 8.38 9.11
N GLY A 163 8.83 8.54 10.36
CA GLY A 163 7.48 8.18 10.78
C GLY A 163 6.46 9.18 10.25
N TYR A 164 5.47 8.70 9.49
CA TYR A 164 4.32 9.48 9.03
C TYR A 164 3.07 8.98 9.75
N GLN A 165 2.33 9.89 10.37
CA GLN A 165 1.00 9.58 10.85
C GLN A 165 0.07 9.47 9.64
N VAL A 166 -0.33 8.25 9.30
CA VAL A 166 -1.23 7.98 8.19
C VAL A 166 -2.65 7.82 8.69
N ARG A 167 -3.61 8.41 7.97
CA ARG A 167 -5.05 8.28 8.19
C ARG A 167 -5.73 8.00 6.87
N LEU A 168 -6.65 7.05 6.88
CA LEU A 168 -7.45 6.66 5.73
C LEU A 168 -8.91 7.04 5.96
N ARG A 169 -9.58 7.50 4.90
CA ARG A 169 -11.01 7.81 4.92
C ARG A 169 -11.65 7.29 3.64
N TYR A 170 -12.65 6.42 3.78
CA TYR A 170 -13.53 6.09 2.66
C TYR A 170 -14.36 7.33 2.29
N THR A 171 -14.36 7.71 1.01
CA THR A 171 -15.00 8.94 0.50
C THR A 171 -16.00 8.68 -0.61
N GLY A 172 -16.45 7.44 -0.75
CA GLY A 172 -17.54 7.05 -1.65
C GLY A 172 -17.10 6.09 -2.73
N GLU A 173 -18.05 5.78 -3.60
CA GLU A 173 -17.85 4.95 -4.78
C GLU A 173 -17.54 5.84 -6.00
N GLU A 174 -16.70 5.37 -6.91
CA GLU A 174 -16.49 5.97 -8.22
C GLU A 174 -16.35 4.90 -9.31
N THR A 175 -16.47 5.31 -10.58
CA THR A 175 -16.21 4.45 -11.73
C THR A 175 -14.84 4.79 -12.32
N VAL A 176 -13.95 3.80 -12.40
CA VAL A 176 -12.61 3.91 -12.99
C VAL A 176 -12.48 2.88 -14.09
N GLN A 177 -12.22 3.32 -15.33
CA GLN A 177 -12.09 2.42 -16.50
C GLN A 177 -13.27 1.42 -16.63
N GLY A 178 -14.50 1.90 -16.40
CA GLY A 178 -15.71 1.06 -16.45
C GLY A 178 -15.90 0.10 -15.27
N LYS A 179 -15.00 0.10 -14.28
CA LYS A 179 -15.09 -0.73 -13.06
C LYS A 179 -15.54 0.12 -11.87
N THR A 180 -16.42 -0.44 -11.04
CA THR A 180 -16.78 0.14 -9.75
C THR A 180 -15.62 0.06 -8.76
N ALA A 181 -15.26 1.19 -8.15
CA ALA A 181 -14.17 1.31 -7.21
C ALA A 181 -14.60 2.08 -5.95
N ASP A 182 -14.01 1.70 -4.82
CA ASP A 182 -14.13 2.39 -3.54
C ASP A 182 -13.00 3.43 -3.44
N ARG A 183 -13.36 4.71 -3.34
CA ARG A 183 -12.40 5.80 -3.17
C ARG A 183 -12.00 5.94 -1.70
N VAL A 184 -10.69 5.94 -1.46
CA VAL A 184 -10.09 6.11 -0.14
C VAL A 184 -9.10 7.26 -0.20
N ASP A 185 -9.36 8.29 0.59
CA ASP A 185 -8.43 9.41 0.77
C ASP A 185 -7.44 9.09 1.89
N VAL A 186 -6.17 9.39 1.62
CA VAL A 186 -5.01 9.13 2.46
C VAL A 186 -4.41 10.46 2.87
N THR A 187 -4.31 10.72 4.16
CA THR A 187 -3.50 11.82 4.69
C THR A 187 -2.28 11.24 5.39
N ALA A 188 -1.08 11.66 5.00
CA ALA A 188 0.17 11.24 5.58
C ALA A 188 0.95 12.47 6.08
N LYS A 189 1.06 12.62 7.40
CA LYS A 189 1.73 13.75 8.04
C LYS A 189 3.04 13.32 8.68
N GLY A 190 4.15 13.84 8.19
CA GLY A 190 5.50 13.59 8.71
C GLY A 190 6.11 14.85 9.35
N PRO A 191 7.40 14.77 9.74
CA PRO A 191 8.07 15.88 10.42
C PRO A 191 8.28 17.12 9.53
N ALA A 192 8.43 16.94 8.23
CA ALA A 192 8.79 18.00 7.28
C ALA A 192 7.80 18.17 6.11
N SER A 193 6.76 17.34 6.03
CA SER A 193 5.79 17.37 4.94
C SER A 193 4.47 16.76 5.35
N GLU A 194 3.42 17.14 4.62
CA GLU A 194 2.10 16.54 4.69
C GLU A 194 1.63 16.24 3.26
N HIS A 195 1.09 15.05 3.06
CA HIS A 195 0.63 14.58 1.77
C HIS A 195 -0.84 14.17 1.87
N ALA A 196 -1.63 14.54 0.87
CA ALA A 196 -3.00 14.09 0.69
C ALA A 196 -3.08 13.37 -0.66
N ILE A 197 -3.36 12.07 -0.67
CA ILE A 197 -3.42 11.21 -1.85
C ILE A 197 -4.82 10.58 -1.88
N SER A 198 -5.35 10.28 -3.06
CA SER A 198 -6.60 9.51 -3.18
C SER A 198 -6.33 8.23 -3.96
N ILE A 199 -6.87 7.10 -3.50
CA ILE A 199 -6.73 5.81 -4.15
C ILE A 199 -8.12 5.22 -4.39
N ALA A 200 -8.41 4.83 -5.64
CA ALA A 200 -9.60 4.08 -6.00
C ALA A 200 -9.27 2.59 -6.02
N PHE A 201 -9.88 1.80 -5.14
CA PHE A 201 -9.68 0.35 -5.07
C PHE A 201 -10.85 -0.39 -5.72
N ALA A 202 -10.57 -1.34 -6.60
CA ALA A 202 -11.58 -2.22 -7.16
C ALA A 202 -12.37 -2.95 -6.07
N ARG A 203 -13.62 -3.31 -6.38
CA ARG A 203 -14.43 -4.23 -5.56
C ARG A 203 -14.16 -5.71 -5.87
N ASP A 204 -13.00 -6.02 -6.43
CA ASP A 204 -12.55 -7.39 -6.57
C ASP A 204 -12.11 -7.97 -5.22
N ALA A 205 -11.85 -9.29 -5.20
CA ALA A 205 -11.37 -9.94 -3.98
C ALA A 205 -10.10 -9.25 -3.47
N ALA A 206 -9.12 -8.96 -4.34
CA ALA A 206 -7.79 -8.43 -3.98
C ALA A 206 -7.74 -6.95 -3.57
N ARG A 207 -8.86 -6.23 -3.71
CA ARG A 207 -8.93 -4.76 -3.60
C ARG A 207 -7.82 -4.10 -4.40
N THR A 208 -7.77 -4.40 -5.69
CA THR A 208 -6.72 -3.90 -6.58
C THR A 208 -6.78 -2.37 -6.68
N PRO A 209 -5.68 -1.62 -6.44
CA PRO A 209 -5.65 -0.18 -6.71
C PRO A 209 -5.79 0.07 -8.22
N LEU A 210 -6.87 0.72 -8.65
CA LEU A 210 -7.11 1.03 -10.06
C LEU A 210 -6.55 2.40 -10.45
N LEU A 211 -6.61 3.35 -9.52
CA LEU A 211 -6.21 4.73 -9.77
C LEU A 211 -5.66 5.35 -8.49
N ILE A 212 -4.44 5.87 -8.57
CA ILE A 212 -3.81 6.66 -7.51
C ILE A 212 -3.70 8.10 -8.00
N ARG A 213 -4.18 9.05 -7.20
CA ARG A 213 -4.14 10.49 -7.49
C ARG A 213 -3.23 11.19 -6.51
N VAL A 214 -2.19 11.83 -7.01
CA VAL A 214 -1.19 12.55 -6.22
C VAL A 214 -1.25 14.05 -6.59
N PRO A 215 -1.88 14.88 -5.76
CA PRO A 215 -1.83 16.33 -5.89
C PRO A 215 -0.40 16.83 -5.65
N LEU A 216 0.14 17.54 -6.65
CA LEU A 216 1.43 18.22 -6.58
C LEU A 216 1.27 19.67 -7.04
N PRO A 217 2.24 20.56 -6.77
CA PRO A 217 2.27 21.86 -7.42
C PRO A 217 2.22 21.69 -8.95
N GLY A 218 1.21 22.27 -9.59
CA GLY A 218 0.98 22.12 -11.04
C GLY A 218 -0.19 21.22 -11.42
N GLY A 219 -0.76 20.44 -10.49
CA GLY A 219 -1.99 19.68 -10.72
C GLY A 219 -1.99 18.30 -10.06
N THR A 220 -2.96 17.47 -10.44
CA THR A 220 -3.05 16.09 -9.93
C THR A 220 -2.47 15.12 -10.93
N PHE A 221 -1.39 14.46 -10.55
CA PHE A 221 -0.79 13.37 -11.31
C PHE A 221 -1.54 12.08 -11.01
N THR A 222 -1.66 11.21 -12.01
CA THR A 222 -2.33 9.92 -11.84
C THR A 222 -1.40 8.76 -12.13
N MET A 223 -1.58 7.67 -11.37
CA MET A 223 -1.12 6.34 -11.76
C MET A 223 -2.36 5.51 -12.02
N GLU A 224 -2.57 5.16 -13.28
CA GLU A 224 -3.71 4.37 -13.75
C GLU A 224 -3.26 2.94 -14.00
N LEU A 225 -3.97 1.96 -13.46
CA LEU A 225 -3.67 0.56 -13.73
C LEU A 225 -3.72 0.34 -15.25
N ALA A 226 -2.63 -0.20 -15.80
CA ALA A 226 -2.54 -0.58 -17.19
C ALA A 226 -3.35 -1.88 -17.39
N GLU A 227 -4.09 -1.95 -18.50
CA GLU A 227 -4.82 -3.16 -18.90
C GLU A 227 -3.88 -4.31 -19.32
#